data_AF-A0A7I8BRB8-F1
#
_entry.id   AF-A0A7I8BRB8-F1
#
_cell.length_a   1.000
_cell.length_b   1.000
_cell.length_c   1.000
_cell.angle_alpha   90.00
_cell.angle_beta   90.00
_cell.angle_gamma   90.00
#
_symmetry.space_group_name_H-M   'P 1'
#
loop_
_entity.id
_entity.type
_entity.pdbx_description
1 polymer ?
#
loop_
_entity_poly.entity_id
_entity_poly.type
_entity_poly.pdbx_seq_one_letter_code
_entity_poly.pdbx_strand_id
1 'polypeptide(L)'
;MGSTRRDASKDALSGKISTLKPLSADVRAQQIRDVVDAFRRLRSSVTRFVQMFAAAREAALTAEGLSSASLRELLSMLANEAQAARFARLRELKIAIRQARVLERTRDAVFSESFSTDETAMRETVTALERVDAILVGLCVEHVLERHKPVPPRTVALKPSPLPARRRQPEPVH
;
A
#
# COMPACT_ATOMS: atom_id res chain seq x y z
N MET A 1 -21.97 -69.89 36.79
CA MET A 1 -22.52 -68.51 36.76
C MET A 1 -21.60 -67.70 35.85
N GLY A 2 -21.90 -67.37 34.60
CA GLY A 2 -23.14 -66.88 34.01
C GLY A 2 -22.99 -65.37 33.74
N SER A 3 -22.44 -65.03 32.57
CA SER A 3 -22.04 -63.69 32.09
C SER A 3 -23.24 -62.73 31.91
N THR A 4 -22.98 -61.41 31.97
CA THR A 4 -23.72 -60.21 31.44
C THR A 4 -23.61 -59.07 32.46
N ARG A 5 -23.50 -57.77 32.13
CA ARG A 5 -23.48 -57.00 30.90
C ARG A 5 -22.88 -55.64 31.31
N ARG A 6 -21.87 -55.15 30.58
CA ARG A 6 -21.57 -53.72 30.56
C ARG A 6 -22.67 -53.06 29.74
N ASP A 7 -23.70 -52.52 30.39
CA ASP A 7 -24.65 -51.64 29.70
C ASP A 7 -24.09 -50.23 29.68
N ALA A 8 -23.87 -49.78 28.45
CA ALA A 8 -23.52 -48.43 28.09
C ALA A 8 -24.80 -47.60 27.97
N SER A 9 -24.77 -46.38 28.48
CA SER A 9 -25.54 -45.26 27.96
C SER A 9 -24.59 -44.06 27.97
N LYS A 10 -23.68 -43.87 27.00
CA LYS A 10 -23.95 -43.39 25.62
C LYS A 10 -24.92 -42.20 25.52
N ASP A 11 -25.05 -41.40 26.58
CA ASP A 11 -26.13 -40.41 26.67
C ASP A 11 -25.70 -39.02 27.17
N ALA A 12 -24.54 -38.50 26.72
CA ALA A 12 -24.14 -37.13 27.08
C ALA A 12 -23.39 -36.33 26.01
N LEU A 13 -23.41 -36.77 24.75
CA LEU A 13 -22.96 -35.92 23.62
C LEU A 13 -23.96 -36.00 22.45
N SER A 14 -25.23 -35.71 22.73
CA SER A 14 -26.16 -35.27 21.68
C SER A 14 -25.85 -33.81 21.31
N GLY A 15 -24.64 -33.57 20.80
CA GLY A 15 -24.30 -32.32 20.14
C GLY A 15 -25.08 -32.25 18.83
N LYS A 16 -26.10 -31.40 18.78
CA LYS A 16 -26.84 -31.12 17.54
C LYS A 16 -25.85 -30.57 16.51
N ILE A 17 -25.36 -31.41 15.61
CA ILE A 17 -24.65 -30.99 14.40
C ILE A 17 -25.73 -30.41 13.47
N SER A 18 -26.08 -29.15 13.70
CA SER A 18 -26.88 -28.38 12.76
C SER A 18 -26.01 -28.07 11.55
N THR A 19 -26.29 -28.72 10.43
CA THR A 19 -25.73 -28.36 9.13
C THR A 19 -26.20 -26.94 8.78
N LEU A 20 -25.30 -25.96 8.91
CA LEU A 20 -25.54 -24.59 8.45
C LEU A 20 -25.97 -24.63 6.97
N LYS A 21 -27.00 -23.85 6.61
CA LYS A 21 -27.48 -23.74 5.22
C LYS A 21 -26.30 -23.37 4.30
N PRO A 22 -25.96 -24.20 3.29
CA PRO A 22 -24.76 -24.02 2.47
C PRO A 22 -24.69 -22.66 1.77
N LEU A 23 -25.83 -22.11 1.34
CA LEU A 23 -25.92 -20.78 0.71
C LEU A 23 -25.37 -19.64 1.59
N SER A 24 -25.50 -19.74 2.92
CA SER A 24 -24.96 -18.73 3.86
C SER A 24 -23.46 -18.90 4.13
N ALA A 25 -22.94 -20.11 3.95
CA ALA A 25 -21.51 -20.40 4.05
C ALA A 25 -20.76 -19.90 2.81
N ASP A 26 -21.36 -20.02 1.62
CA ASP A 26 -20.78 -19.55 0.37
C ASP A 26 -20.65 -18.02 0.31
N VAL A 27 -21.68 -17.29 0.75
CA VAL A 27 -21.66 -15.82 0.85
C VAL A 27 -20.57 -15.35 1.82
N ARG A 28 -20.48 -15.99 2.99
CA ARG A 28 -19.45 -15.69 3.99
C ARG A 28 -18.05 -15.96 3.46
N ALA A 29 -17.86 -17.10 2.79
CA ALA A 29 -16.58 -17.44 2.18
C ALA A 29 -16.19 -16.41 1.10
N GLN A 30 -17.17 -15.89 0.33
CA GLN A 30 -16.92 -14.80 -0.62
C GLN A 30 -16.47 -13.52 0.07
N GLN A 31 -17.14 -13.10 1.13
CA GLN A 31 -16.77 -11.88 1.86
C GLN A 31 -15.38 -11.99 2.48
N ILE A 32 -15.02 -13.15 3.05
CA ILE A 32 -13.67 -13.41 3.57
C ILE A 32 -12.64 -13.29 2.44
N ARG A 33 -12.93 -13.89 1.26
CA ARG A 33 -12.06 -13.77 0.09
C ARG A 33 -11.87 -12.31 -0.32
N ASP A 34 -12.94 -11.53 -0.39
CA ASP A 34 -12.89 -10.12 -0.79
C ASP A 34 -12.01 -9.28 0.16
N VAL A 35 -12.13 -9.49 1.47
CA VAL A 35 -11.27 -8.81 2.46
C VAL A 35 -9.81 -9.23 2.32
N VAL A 36 -9.54 -10.53 2.17
CA VAL A 36 -8.18 -11.06 1.98
C VAL A 36 -7.56 -10.52 0.68
N ASP A 37 -8.33 -10.47 -0.41
CA ASP A 37 -7.89 -9.91 -1.67
C ASP A 37 -7.61 -8.41 -1.59
N ALA A 38 -8.42 -7.64 -0.86
CA ALA A 38 -8.16 -6.23 -0.61
C ALA A 38 -6.85 -6.02 0.19
N PHE A 39 -6.59 -6.83 1.22
CA PHE A 39 -5.30 -6.81 1.92
C PHE A 39 -4.13 -7.18 1.01
N ARG A 40 -4.29 -8.20 0.16
CA ARG A 40 -3.27 -8.64 -0.79
C ARG A 40 -2.93 -7.54 -1.80
N ARG A 41 -3.95 -6.85 -2.33
CA ARG A 41 -3.80 -5.71 -3.24
C ARG A 41 -3.04 -4.56 -2.57
N LEU A 42 -3.49 -4.13 -1.39
CA LEU A 42 -2.81 -3.09 -0.60
C LEU A 42 -1.34 -3.45 -0.35
N ARG A 43 -1.07 -4.68 0.09
CA ARG A 43 0.29 -5.17 0.32
C ARG A 43 1.13 -5.10 -0.95
N SER A 44 0.59 -5.53 -2.10
CA SER A 44 1.28 -5.49 -3.39
C SER A 44 1.60 -4.05 -3.83
N SER A 45 0.68 -3.10 -3.63
CA SER A 45 0.93 -1.68 -3.90
C SER A 45 2.04 -1.13 -3.02
N VAL A 46 1.98 -1.36 -1.70
CA VAL A 46 3.01 -0.87 -0.76
C VAL A 46 4.39 -1.45 -1.08
N THR A 47 4.49 -2.75 -1.39
CA THR A 47 5.77 -3.35 -1.81
C THR A 47 6.35 -2.67 -3.03
N ARG A 48 5.54 -2.41 -4.06
CA ARG A 48 5.98 -1.71 -5.26
C ARG A 48 6.48 -0.29 -4.95
N PHE A 49 5.81 0.45 -4.07
CA PHE A 49 6.26 1.79 -3.68
C PHE A 49 7.56 1.79 -2.89
N VAL A 50 7.74 0.84 -1.97
CA VAL A 50 9.00 0.66 -1.24
C VAL A 50 10.14 0.39 -2.21
N GLN A 51 9.96 -0.53 -3.17
CA GLN A 51 10.95 -0.83 -4.20
C GLN A 51 11.28 0.40 -5.05
N MET A 52 10.25 1.12 -5.49
CA MET A 52 10.39 2.31 -6.33
C MET A 52 11.20 3.42 -5.64
N PHE A 53 10.96 3.68 -4.36
CA PHE A 53 11.71 4.70 -3.62
C PHE A 53 13.13 4.26 -3.26
N ALA A 54 13.34 2.98 -2.97
CA ALA A 54 14.67 2.44 -2.74
C ALA A 54 15.54 2.43 -4.00
N ALA A 55 14.98 2.04 -5.14
CA ALA A 55 15.65 2.06 -6.44
C ALA A 55 16.06 3.49 -6.82
N ALA A 56 15.20 4.49 -6.62
CA ALA A 56 15.53 5.90 -6.83
C ALA A 56 16.69 6.42 -5.93
N ARG A 57 17.11 5.63 -4.93
CA ARG A 57 18.20 5.94 -4.01
C ARG A 57 19.40 5.00 -4.14
N GLU A 58 19.39 4.06 -5.11
CA GLU A 58 20.39 3.00 -5.23
C GLU A 58 20.54 2.16 -3.94
N ALA A 59 19.46 2.04 -3.15
CA ALA A 59 19.45 1.25 -1.93
C ALA A 59 19.17 -0.23 -2.24
N ALA A 60 20.00 -1.13 -1.71
CA ALA A 60 19.83 -2.57 -1.90
C ALA A 60 18.68 -3.11 -1.03
N LEU A 61 17.47 -3.17 -1.59
CA LEU A 61 16.39 -3.99 -1.06
C LEU A 61 16.23 -5.24 -1.93
N THR A 62 16.42 -6.43 -1.34
CA THR A 62 16.16 -7.69 -2.05
C THR A 62 14.65 -7.91 -2.16
N ALA A 63 14.19 -8.40 -3.31
CA ALA A 63 12.77 -8.68 -3.54
C ALA A 63 12.23 -9.71 -2.53
N GLU A 64 13.08 -10.65 -2.13
CA GLU A 64 12.84 -11.74 -1.20
C GLU A 64 12.61 -11.20 0.22
N GLY A 65 13.39 -10.22 0.66
CA GLY A 65 13.18 -9.56 1.95
C GLY A 65 11.87 -8.77 2.02
N LEU A 66 11.42 -8.21 0.89
CA LEU A 66 10.14 -7.51 0.81
C LEU A 66 8.95 -8.47 0.68
N SER A 67 9.16 -9.68 0.16
CA SER A 67 8.15 -10.73 0.06
C SER A 67 7.85 -11.38 1.42
N SER A 68 8.84 -11.52 2.30
CA SER A 68 8.64 -12.05 3.65
C SER A 68 8.13 -11.02 4.66
N ALA A 69 8.35 -9.72 4.41
CA ALA A 69 7.92 -8.66 5.31
C ALA A 69 6.40 -8.63 5.53
N SER A 70 5.98 -8.41 6.77
CA SER A 70 4.59 -8.12 7.12
C SER A 70 4.13 -6.79 6.52
N LEU A 71 2.81 -6.60 6.35
CA LEU A 71 2.26 -5.33 5.90
C LEU A 71 2.68 -4.17 6.81
N ARG A 72 2.73 -4.41 8.13
CA ARG A 72 3.18 -3.42 9.11
C ARG A 72 4.63 -3.00 8.91
N GLU A 73 5.53 -3.95 8.62
CA GLU A 73 6.93 -3.66 8.30
C GLU A 73 7.05 -2.88 6.99
N LEU A 74 6.32 -3.29 5.95
CA LEU A 74 6.27 -2.60 4.66
C LEU A 74 5.77 -1.15 4.78
N LEU A 75 4.74 -0.92 5.57
CA LEU A 75 4.24 0.43 5.87
C LEU A 75 5.26 1.28 6.63
N SER A 76 6.11 0.65 7.45
CA SER A 76 7.21 1.33 8.15
C SER A 76 8.36 1.67 7.20
N MET A 77 8.75 0.73 6.34
CA MET A 77 9.72 0.96 5.27
C MET A 77 9.24 2.06 4.32
N LEU A 78 7.97 2.06 3.91
CA LEU A 78 7.39 3.08 3.04
C LEU A 78 7.52 4.49 3.65
N ALA A 79 7.23 4.64 4.94
CA ALA A 79 7.37 5.93 5.62
C ALA A 79 8.83 6.41 5.64
N ASN A 80 9.77 5.51 5.87
CA ASN A 80 11.20 5.82 5.91
C ASN A 80 11.73 6.20 4.53
N GLU A 81 11.42 5.39 3.51
CA GLU A 81 11.86 5.65 2.15
C GLU A 81 11.23 6.91 1.57
N ALA A 82 9.94 7.17 1.82
CA ALA A 82 9.33 8.42 1.40
C ALA A 82 9.97 9.65 2.10
N GLN A 83 10.34 9.53 3.37
CA GLN A 83 11.05 10.61 4.06
C GLN A 83 12.45 10.83 3.46
N ALA A 84 13.20 9.76 3.18
CA ALA A 84 14.50 9.84 2.54
C ALA A 84 14.41 10.40 1.11
N ALA A 85 13.34 10.06 0.39
CA ALA A 85 12.99 10.59 -0.91
C ALA A 85 12.37 12.00 -0.86
N ARG A 86 12.39 12.71 0.28
CA ARG A 86 11.85 14.09 0.40
C ARG A 86 10.45 14.22 -0.24
N PHE A 87 9.59 13.25 0.02
CA PHE A 87 8.27 13.16 -0.58
C PHE A 87 7.46 14.44 -0.33
N ALA A 88 6.94 15.07 -1.38
CA ALA A 88 6.32 16.40 -1.30
C ALA A 88 5.14 16.45 -0.32
N ARG A 89 4.21 15.48 -0.44
CA ARG A 89 3.02 15.36 0.42
C ARG A 89 3.21 14.38 1.58
N LEU A 90 4.39 14.42 2.24
CA LEU A 90 4.77 13.43 3.26
C LEU A 90 3.78 13.33 4.43
N ARG A 91 3.17 14.45 4.82
CA ARG A 91 2.16 14.48 5.90
C ARG A 91 0.96 13.61 5.55
N GLU A 92 0.46 13.74 4.33
CA GLU A 92 -0.73 13.02 3.85
C GLU A 92 -0.44 11.53 3.69
N LEU A 93 0.75 11.20 3.15
CA LEU A 93 1.23 9.83 3.09
C LEU A 93 1.29 9.19 4.49
N LYS A 94 1.83 9.90 5.50
CA LYS A 94 1.87 9.41 6.89
C LYS A 94 0.48 9.21 7.49
N ILE A 95 -0.52 9.99 7.08
CA ILE A 95 -1.93 9.81 7.50
C ILE A 95 -2.49 8.52 6.87
N ALA A 96 -2.32 8.34 5.56
CA ALA A 96 -2.77 7.13 4.85
C ALA A 96 -2.11 5.86 5.39
N ILE A 97 -0.80 5.91 5.67
CA ILE A 97 -0.07 4.82 6.33
C ILE A 97 -0.65 4.49 7.71
N ARG A 98 -1.04 5.50 8.49
CA ARG A 98 -1.66 5.28 9.80
C ARG A 98 -3.03 4.62 9.67
N GLN A 99 -3.83 5.03 8.70
CA GLN A 99 -5.12 4.40 8.40
C GLN A 99 -4.94 2.93 7.98
N ALA A 100 -3.98 2.65 7.10
CA ALA A 100 -3.62 1.29 6.70
C ALA A 100 -3.24 0.41 7.91
N ARG A 101 -2.46 0.96 8.86
CA ARG A 101 -2.09 0.23 10.10
C ARG A 101 -3.27 -0.04 11.03
N VAL A 102 -4.28 0.81 11.05
CA VAL A 102 -5.50 0.57 11.82
C VAL A 102 -6.28 -0.58 11.20
N LEU A 103 -6.44 -0.56 9.87
CA LEU A 103 -7.10 -1.63 9.13
C LEU A 103 -6.34 -2.96 9.21
N GLU A 104 -5.01 -2.95 9.22
CA GLU A 104 -4.21 -4.18 9.35
C GLU A 104 -4.56 -5.00 10.60
N ARG A 105 -4.99 -4.36 11.68
CA ARG A 105 -5.43 -5.05 12.91
C ARG A 105 -6.70 -5.89 12.70
N THR A 106 -7.50 -5.57 11.69
CA THR A 106 -8.73 -6.34 11.40
C THR A 106 -8.43 -7.65 10.67
N ARG A 107 -7.22 -7.82 10.10
CA ARG A 107 -6.83 -9.03 9.34
C ARG A 107 -7.09 -10.31 10.12
N ASP A 108 -6.67 -10.36 11.38
CA ASP A 108 -6.83 -11.56 12.21
C ASP A 108 -8.26 -11.70 12.73
N ALA A 109 -9.01 -10.59 12.82
CA ALA A 109 -10.42 -10.59 13.19
C ALA A 109 -11.32 -11.17 12.08
N VAL A 110 -10.90 -11.15 10.81
CA VAL A 110 -11.68 -11.71 9.68
C VAL A 110 -12.09 -13.17 9.89
N PHE A 111 -11.27 -13.94 10.60
CA PHE A 111 -11.52 -15.35 10.89
C PHE A 111 -12.31 -15.59 12.19
N SER A 112 -12.61 -14.53 12.94
CA SER A 112 -13.45 -14.64 14.13
C SER A 112 -14.92 -14.82 13.74
N GLU A 113 -15.66 -15.63 14.50
CA GLU A 113 -17.08 -15.87 14.24
C GLU A 113 -17.91 -14.58 14.35
N SER A 114 -17.55 -13.69 15.27
CA SER A 114 -18.24 -12.41 15.48
C SER A 114 -18.10 -11.44 14.31
N PHE A 115 -16.93 -11.35 13.68
CA PHE A 115 -16.72 -10.45 12.54
C PHE A 115 -17.16 -11.10 11.22
N SER A 116 -16.90 -12.40 11.04
CA SER A 116 -17.27 -13.11 9.81
C SER A 116 -18.78 -13.29 9.62
N THR A 117 -19.60 -13.01 10.65
CA THR A 117 -21.06 -13.00 10.53
C THR A 117 -21.64 -11.61 10.31
N ASP A 118 -20.82 -10.55 10.42
CA ASP A 118 -21.23 -9.17 10.17
C ASP A 118 -20.87 -8.74 8.74
N GLU A 119 -21.79 -9.00 7.81
CA GLU A 119 -21.64 -8.67 6.40
C GLU A 119 -21.41 -7.17 6.13
N THR A 120 -21.92 -6.30 7.00
CA THR A 120 -21.76 -4.85 6.86
C THR A 120 -20.34 -4.45 7.25
N ALA A 121 -19.84 -4.93 8.39
CA ALA A 121 -18.47 -4.71 8.82
C ALA A 121 -17.44 -5.25 7.80
N MET A 122 -17.71 -6.39 7.17
CA MET A 122 -16.85 -6.94 6.11
C MET A 122 -16.80 -6.02 4.88
N ARG A 123 -17.95 -5.57 4.37
CA ARG A 123 -18.02 -4.66 3.21
C ARG A 123 -17.39 -3.29 3.50
N GLU A 124 -17.62 -2.75 4.69
CA GLU A 124 -16.99 -1.50 5.12
C GLU A 124 -15.47 -1.64 5.20
N THR A 125 -14.97 -2.79 5.68
CA THR A 125 -13.54 -3.08 5.73
C THR A 125 -12.93 -3.15 4.33
N VAL A 126 -13.57 -3.85 3.39
CA VAL A 126 -13.12 -3.87 1.98
C VAL A 126 -13.06 -2.45 1.41
N THR A 127 -14.15 -1.68 1.57
CA THR A 127 -14.23 -0.30 1.06
C THR A 127 -13.13 0.60 1.68
N ALA A 128 -12.87 0.45 2.97
CA ALA A 128 -11.82 1.20 3.66
C ALA A 128 -10.41 0.82 3.16
N LEU A 129 -10.16 -0.48 2.93
CA LEU A 129 -8.90 -0.97 2.36
C LEU A 129 -8.67 -0.43 0.95
N GLU A 130 -9.67 -0.52 0.08
CA GLU A 130 -9.62 0.00 -1.29
C GLU A 130 -9.41 1.51 -1.32
N ARG A 131 -10.10 2.25 -0.44
CA ARG A 131 -9.93 3.70 -0.32
C ARG A 131 -8.50 4.07 0.09
N VAL A 132 -7.95 3.39 1.09
CA VAL A 132 -6.57 3.65 1.55
C VAL A 132 -5.57 3.28 0.46
N ASP A 133 -5.76 2.16 -0.24
CA ASP A 133 -4.91 1.78 -1.37
C ASP A 133 -4.94 2.84 -2.48
N ALA A 134 -6.13 3.30 -2.88
CA ALA A 134 -6.28 4.34 -3.89
C ALA A 134 -5.59 5.67 -3.49
N ILE A 135 -5.67 6.06 -2.21
CA ILE A 135 -4.98 7.24 -1.69
C ILE A 135 -3.46 7.06 -1.78
N LEU A 136 -2.94 5.91 -1.34
CA LEU A 136 -1.50 5.62 -1.41
C LEU A 136 -1.00 5.63 -2.86
N VAL A 137 -1.73 4.97 -3.77
CA VAL A 137 -1.44 4.96 -5.20
C VAL A 137 -1.42 6.37 -5.77
N GLY A 138 -2.47 7.17 -5.52
CA GLY A 138 -2.57 8.53 -6.01
C GLY A 138 -1.39 9.40 -5.56
N LEU A 139 -1.07 9.38 -4.26
CA LEU A 139 0.05 10.14 -3.71
C LEU A 139 1.39 9.68 -4.31
N CYS A 140 1.64 8.37 -4.38
CA CYS A 140 2.91 7.84 -4.87
C CYS A 140 3.11 8.11 -6.37
N VAL A 141 2.06 7.98 -7.19
CA VAL A 141 2.12 8.29 -8.62
C VAL A 141 2.33 9.79 -8.84
N GLU A 142 1.61 10.65 -8.12
CA GLU A 142 1.80 12.10 -8.19
C GLU A 142 3.25 12.49 -7.89
N HIS A 143 3.86 11.92 -6.84
CA HIS A 143 5.25 12.19 -6.51
C HIS A 143 6.23 11.81 -7.62
N VAL A 144 6.02 10.65 -8.26
CA VAL A 144 6.84 10.20 -9.40
C VAL A 144 6.68 11.15 -10.58
N LEU A 145 5.45 11.54 -10.91
CA LEU A 145 5.19 12.48 -11.99
C LEU A 145 5.85 13.84 -11.75
N GLU A 146 5.80 14.35 -10.52
CA GLU A 146 6.49 15.59 -10.14
C GLU A 146 8.01 15.50 -10.30
N ARG A 147 8.61 14.36 -9.97
CA ARG A 147 10.04 14.10 -10.13
C ARG A 147 10.50 14.04 -11.58
N HIS A 148 9.64 13.60 -12.49
CA HIS A 148 9.93 13.47 -13.91
C HIS A 148 9.48 14.67 -14.75
N LYS A 149 8.96 15.75 -14.13
CA LYS A 149 8.69 16.99 -14.86
C LYS A 149 9.99 17.49 -15.49
N PRO A 150 10.04 17.70 -16.82
CA PRO A 150 11.25 18.19 -17.47
C PRO A 150 11.62 19.55 -16.89
N VAL A 151 12.85 19.68 -16.41
CA VAL A 151 13.40 20.97 -16.02
C VAL A 151 13.50 21.81 -17.30
N PRO A 152 12.81 22.96 -17.41
CA PRO A 152 12.95 23.80 -18.60
C PRO A 152 14.43 24.19 -18.73
N PRO A 153 15.01 24.14 -19.94
CA PRO A 153 16.40 24.49 -20.13
C PRO A 153 16.63 25.88 -19.56
N ARG A 154 17.59 26.00 -18.64
CA ARG A 154 18.05 27.31 -18.17
C ARG A 154 18.47 28.09 -19.41
N THR A 155 17.66 29.06 -19.83
CA THR A 155 18.07 30.08 -20.77
C THR A 155 19.20 30.84 -20.12
N VAL A 156 20.44 30.41 -20.40
CA VAL A 156 21.62 31.20 -20.14
C VAL A 156 21.46 32.42 -21.03
N ALA A 157 21.06 33.55 -20.42
CA ALA A 157 21.05 34.82 -21.12
C ALA A 157 22.47 35.07 -21.62
N LEU A 158 22.70 34.82 -22.91
CA LEU A 158 23.93 35.18 -23.60
C LEU A 158 24.08 36.69 -23.43
N LYS A 159 25.02 37.07 -22.56
CA LYS A 159 25.42 38.45 -22.37
C LYS A 159 25.80 39.00 -23.76
N PRO A 160 25.13 40.05 -24.28
CA PRO A 160 25.43 40.54 -25.62
C PRO A 160 26.91 40.96 -25.67
N SER A 161 27.62 40.45 -26.67
CA SER A 161 29.03 40.80 -26.89
C SER A 161 29.15 42.30 -27.12
N PRO A 162 30.17 42.97 -26.55
CA PRO A 162 30.40 44.39 -26.80
C PRO A 162 30.64 44.61 -28.30
N LEU A 163 29.91 45.57 -28.88
CA LEU A 163 30.09 46.01 -30.26
C LEU A 163 31.56 46.42 -30.50
N PRO A 164 32.17 46.03 -31.64
CA PRO A 164 33.54 46.43 -31.93
C PRO A 164 33.63 47.94 -32.09
N ALA A 165 34.53 48.56 -31.33
CA ALA A 165 34.80 49.99 -31.39
C ALA A 165 35.22 50.37 -32.81
N ARG A 166 34.40 51.22 -33.44
CA ARG A 166 34.64 51.80 -34.76
C ARG A 166 35.94 52.62 -34.69
N ARG A 167 37.06 52.07 -35.20
CA ARG A 167 38.30 52.83 -35.38
C ARG A 167 37.99 54.03 -36.27
N ARG A 168 38.08 55.24 -35.71
CA ARG A 168 38.08 56.48 -36.49
C ARG A 168 39.33 56.44 -37.38
N GLN A 169 39.14 56.46 -38.70
CA GLN A 169 40.22 56.73 -39.63
C GLN A 169 40.64 58.20 -39.49
N PRO A 170 41.94 58.53 -39.62
CA PRO A 170 42.40 59.91 -39.61
C PRO A 170 42.03 60.62 -40.93
N GLU A 171 41.60 61.87 -40.81
CA GLU A 171 41.26 62.73 -41.96
C GLU A 171 42.48 63.04 -42.84
N PRO A 172 42.31 63.16 -44.17
CA PRO A 172 43.37 63.63 -45.04
C PRO A 172 43.50 65.15 -44.93
N VAL A 173 44.72 65.60 -44.64
CA VAL A 173 45.12 67.00 -44.72
C VAL A 173 45.29 67.36 -46.19
N HIS A 174 44.52 68.34 -46.66
CA HIS A 174 44.78 69.09 -47.90
C HIS A 174 44.98 70.55 -47.56
#